data_AF-A0A3P5XBZ7-F1
#
_entry.id   AF-A0A3P5XBZ7-F1
#
_cell.length_a   1.000
_cell.length_b   1.000
_cell.length_c   1.000
_cell.angle_alpha   90.00
_cell.angle_beta   90.00
_cell.angle_gamma   90.00
#
_symmetry.space_group_name_H-M   'P 1'
#
loop_
_entity.id
_entity.type
_entity.pdbx_description
1 polymer ?
#
loop_
_entity_poly.entity_id
_entity_poly.type
_entity_poly.pdbx_seq_one_letter_code
_entity_poly.pdbx_strand_id
1 'polypeptide(L)'
;MNNQEMKFFKHWFNQTEGDYECRLIADGGIGDKWFVAVEDINELMLAWFIEGGKQEGLIVYLSVAPRGCKFGTVKDVSYVPGLQLDIDPKHAAFEKAAQIVNQLPISPSNAISSGNGDHTYYKFNEPFAVNKLEDLQFIKELSKKLHSFINVEHMDVRTLGAILCFVAGFTGISQSKLKFIDAVIKNVIQVIEIDQAKMEAEMFMEACNAKDGFIYEHNNCYRENRLMESDENKMENHLQ
;
A
#
# COMPACT_ATOMS: atom_id res chain seq x y z
N MET A 1 31.89 2.86 1.62
CA MET A 1 30.45 3.02 1.30
C MET A 1 30.20 2.49 -0.10
N ASN A 2 29.14 1.72 -0.33
CA ASN A 2 28.84 1.25 -1.68
C ASN A 2 28.36 2.46 -2.51
N ASN A 3 28.52 2.40 -3.83
CA ASN A 3 28.03 3.44 -4.74
C ASN A 3 26.47 3.46 -4.74
N GLN A 4 25.83 2.48 -4.11
CA GLN A 4 24.37 2.30 -4.09
C GLN A 4 23.67 3.20 -3.07
N GLU A 5 24.18 3.39 -1.85
CA GLU A 5 23.50 4.23 -0.85
C GLU A 5 23.46 5.69 -1.30
N MET A 6 24.57 6.21 -1.82
CA MET A 6 24.61 7.58 -2.34
C MET A 6 23.66 7.76 -3.53
N LYS A 7 23.61 6.78 -4.45
CA LYS A 7 22.68 6.81 -5.58
C LYS A 7 21.23 6.85 -5.09
N PHE A 8 20.90 6.06 -4.06
CA PHE A 8 19.59 6.10 -3.43
C PHE A 8 19.30 7.50 -2.88
N PHE A 9 20.16 8.08 -2.04
CA PHE A 9 19.89 9.39 -1.44
C PHE A 9 19.77 10.52 -2.46
N LYS A 10 20.68 10.56 -3.45
CA LYS A 10 20.60 11.53 -4.55
C LYS A 10 19.31 11.37 -5.35
N HIS A 11 18.89 10.13 -5.62
CA HIS A 11 17.65 9.86 -6.33
C HIS A 11 16.44 10.24 -5.47
N TRP A 12 16.39 9.79 -4.22
CA TRP A 12 15.27 9.95 -3.31
C TRP A 12 14.98 11.42 -2.99
N PHE A 13 16.00 12.21 -2.69
CA PHE A 13 15.84 13.63 -2.36
C PHE A 13 15.98 14.58 -3.54
N ASN A 14 16.10 14.07 -4.77
CA ASN A 14 16.02 14.97 -5.94
C ASN A 14 14.70 15.77 -5.88
N GLN A 15 14.78 17.06 -6.24
CA GLN A 15 13.65 18.00 -6.23
C GLN A 15 13.06 18.31 -4.85
N THR A 16 13.73 17.94 -3.76
CA THR A 16 13.35 18.35 -2.39
C THR A 16 14.35 19.30 -1.78
N GLU A 17 13.87 20.11 -0.84
CA GLU A 17 14.66 21.01 -0.02
C GLU A 17 14.35 20.79 1.47
N GLY A 18 15.14 21.44 2.33
CA GLY A 18 15.03 21.34 3.78
C GLY A 18 16.05 20.40 4.39
N ASP A 19 15.80 19.98 5.62
CA ASP A 19 16.70 19.18 6.42
C ASP A 19 16.13 17.79 6.69
N TYR A 20 16.89 16.74 6.41
CA TYR A 20 16.53 15.39 6.81
C TYR A 20 17.21 15.03 8.13
N GLU A 21 16.56 14.15 8.88
CA GLU A 21 16.99 13.78 10.21
C GLU A 21 17.87 12.52 10.19
N CYS A 22 18.99 12.62 10.89
CA CYS A 22 19.93 11.54 11.14
C CYS A 22 19.89 11.18 12.63
N ARG A 23 19.87 9.89 12.97
CA ARG A 23 19.98 9.42 14.36
C ARG A 23 20.93 8.25 14.47
N LEU A 24 21.68 8.21 15.56
CA LEU A 24 22.36 7.00 16.02
C LEU A 24 21.60 6.50 17.25
N ILE A 25 21.18 5.24 17.24
CA ILE A 25 20.29 4.66 18.26
C ILE A 25 21.04 3.52 18.94
N ALA A 26 21.16 3.60 20.26
CA ALA A 26 21.76 2.56 21.10
C ALA A 26 20.66 1.63 21.65
N ASP A 27 21.04 0.48 22.23
CA ASP A 27 20.11 -0.47 22.84
C ASP A 27 19.24 0.13 23.97
N GLY A 28 19.70 1.23 24.59
CA GLY A 28 18.98 1.98 25.62
C GLY A 28 18.03 3.06 25.10
N GLY A 29 17.94 3.27 23.78
CA GLY A 29 17.06 4.25 23.16
C GLY A 29 17.76 5.22 22.20
N ILE A 30 17.03 6.29 21.85
CA ILE A 30 17.48 7.29 20.88
C ILE A 30 18.69 8.03 21.44
N GLY A 31 19.83 7.91 20.77
CA GLY A 31 21.03 8.71 21.05
C GLY A 31 20.91 10.10 20.45
N ASP A 32 22.03 10.64 19.96
CA ASP A 32 22.05 11.95 19.35
C ASP A 32 21.23 12.01 18.04
N LYS A 33 20.67 13.19 17.79
CA LYS A 33 19.88 13.52 16.61
C LYS A 33 20.48 14.75 15.93
N TRP A 34 20.65 14.65 14.62
CA TRP A 34 21.13 15.74 13.79
C TRP A 34 20.20 15.99 12.62
N PHE A 35 20.27 17.20 12.09
CA PHE A 35 19.56 17.63 10.89
C PHE A 35 20.60 18.08 9.89
N VAL A 36 20.54 17.52 8.69
CA VAL A 36 21.47 17.80 7.61
C VAL A 36 20.64 18.31 6.43
N ALA A 37 21.06 19.43 5.84
CA ALA A 37 20.38 19.97 4.68
C ALA A 37 20.49 18.98 3.52
N VAL A 38 19.43 18.83 2.73
CA VAL A 38 19.41 17.94 1.56
C VAL A 38 20.54 18.26 0.58
N GLU A 39 20.87 19.54 0.42
CA GLU A 39 21.96 20.01 -0.45
C GLU A 39 23.36 19.65 0.06
N ASP A 40 23.50 19.42 1.38
CA ASP A 40 24.78 19.06 2.00
C ASP A 40 25.04 17.54 1.97
N ILE A 41 24.09 16.73 1.48
CA ILE A 41 24.26 15.28 1.38
C ILE A 41 25.39 14.95 0.41
N ASN A 42 26.46 14.37 0.96
CA ASN A 42 27.61 13.93 0.19
C ASN A 42 28.15 12.57 0.70
N GLU A 43 28.98 11.94 -0.11
CA GLU A 43 29.52 10.60 0.16
C GLU A 43 30.34 10.54 1.44
N LEU A 44 31.12 11.59 1.73
CA LEU A 44 31.98 11.63 2.92
C LEU A 44 31.14 11.70 4.19
N MET A 45 30.12 12.56 4.21
CA MET A 45 29.21 12.71 5.35
C MET A 45 28.43 11.42 5.61
N LEU A 46 27.84 10.81 4.57
CA LEU A 46 27.12 9.55 4.73
C LEU A 46 28.05 8.41 5.17
N ALA A 47 29.26 8.32 4.60
CA ALA A 47 30.23 7.31 4.99
C ALA A 47 30.66 7.48 6.45
N TRP A 48 30.96 8.71 6.88
CA TRP A 48 31.31 9.00 8.26
C TRP A 48 30.18 8.61 9.22
N PHE A 49 28.94 8.97 8.88
CA PHE A 49 27.78 8.68 9.72
C PHE A 49 27.48 7.17 9.82
N ILE A 50 27.47 6.48 8.68
CA ILE A 50 27.18 5.04 8.61
C ILE A 50 28.28 4.22 9.27
N GLU A 51 29.55 4.49 8.94
CA GLU A 51 30.67 3.74 9.48
C GLU A 51 30.92 4.06 10.96
N GLY A 52 30.69 5.31 11.38
CA GLY A 52 30.74 5.68 12.80
C GLY A 52 29.71 4.90 13.62
N GLY A 53 28.44 4.85 13.16
CA GLY A 53 27.41 4.05 13.81
C GLY A 53 27.78 2.56 13.89
N LYS A 54 28.32 1.98 12.81
CA LYS A 54 28.78 0.57 12.82
C LYS A 54 29.91 0.33 13.82
N GLN A 55 30.91 1.22 13.87
CA GLN A 55 32.05 1.08 14.78
C GLN A 55 31.63 1.12 16.25
N GLU A 56 30.61 1.91 16.57
CA GLU A 56 30.07 2.05 17.92
C GLU A 56 28.98 1.00 18.24
N GLY A 57 28.62 0.14 17.28
CA GLY A 57 27.56 -0.85 17.46
C GLY A 57 26.15 -0.22 17.57
N LEU A 58 25.94 0.94 16.94
CA LEU A 58 24.70 1.70 16.96
C LEU A 58 23.86 1.47 15.70
N ILE A 59 22.54 1.57 15.83
CA ILE A 59 21.61 1.56 14.71
C ILE A 59 21.62 2.95 14.05
N VAL A 60 21.93 2.98 12.77
CA VAL A 60 21.94 4.19 11.94
C VAL A 60 20.56 4.39 11.34
N TYR A 61 19.91 5.51 11.68
CA TYR A 61 18.60 5.88 11.14
C TYR A 61 18.69 7.19 10.34
N LEU A 62 18.12 7.15 9.13
CA LEU A 62 18.04 8.28 8.21
C LEU A 62 16.57 8.47 7.85
N SER A 63 16.01 9.63 8.18
CA SER A 63 14.65 9.98 7.81
C SER A 63 14.54 10.18 6.30
N VAL A 64 13.40 9.81 5.74
CA VAL A 64 13.13 9.83 4.29
C VAL A 64 12.19 10.96 3.85
N ALA A 65 11.84 11.85 4.77
CA ALA A 65 11.04 13.05 4.50
C ALA A 65 11.72 14.27 5.12
N PRO A 66 12.18 15.25 4.31
CA PRO A 66 12.84 16.43 4.83
C PRO A 66 11.84 17.35 5.55
N ARG A 67 12.40 18.16 6.45
CA ARG A 67 11.69 19.17 7.23
C ARG A 67 12.05 20.56 6.75
N GLY A 68 11.14 21.50 6.95
CA GLY A 68 11.40 22.91 6.64
C GLY A 68 12.37 23.59 7.61
N CYS A 69 12.83 22.90 8.66
CA CYS A 69 13.72 23.46 9.67
C CYS A 69 14.65 22.42 10.29
N LYS A 70 15.76 22.92 10.87
CA LYS A 70 16.83 22.15 11.54
C LYS A 70 16.44 21.54 12.90
N PHE A 71 15.16 21.50 13.22
CA PHE A 71 14.61 20.91 14.43
C PHE A 71 13.15 20.52 14.18
N GLY A 72 12.53 19.83 15.14
CA GLY A 72 11.09 19.57 15.10
C GLY A 72 10.70 18.09 15.03
N THR A 73 9.47 17.90 14.60
CA THR A 73 8.66 16.68 14.69
C THR A 73 8.13 16.29 13.31
N VAL A 74 7.21 15.33 13.26
CA VAL A 74 6.51 14.95 12.02
C VAL A 74 5.65 16.10 11.46
N LYS A 75 5.26 17.08 12.30
CA LYS A 75 4.47 18.24 11.85
C LYS A 75 5.28 19.23 11.01
N ASP A 76 6.60 19.15 11.09
CA ASP A 76 7.53 20.10 10.45
C ASP A 76 8.07 19.56 9.12
N VAL A 77 7.56 18.41 8.66
CA VAL A 77 7.86 17.84 7.33
C VAL A 77 7.36 18.80 6.25
N SER A 78 8.24 19.19 5.34
CA SER A 78 7.94 20.12 4.23
C SER A 78 7.64 19.38 2.94
N TYR A 79 8.34 18.27 2.70
CA TYR A 79 8.16 17.44 1.52
C TYR A 79 8.12 15.96 1.86
N VAL A 80 7.37 15.21 1.07
CA VAL A 80 7.38 13.75 1.07
C VAL A 80 7.84 13.30 -0.33
N PRO A 81 9.09 12.84 -0.48
CA PRO A 81 9.63 12.45 -1.80
C PRO A 81 8.96 11.21 -2.39
N GLY A 82 8.36 10.38 -1.54
CA GLY A 82 7.73 9.14 -1.93
C GLY A 82 7.19 8.39 -0.72
N LEU A 83 6.75 7.16 -0.96
CA LEU A 83 6.22 6.29 0.07
C LEU A 83 7.18 5.14 0.32
N GLN A 84 7.29 4.75 1.58
CA GLN A 84 8.05 3.60 2.00
C GLN A 84 7.08 2.50 2.40
N LEU A 85 7.42 1.27 2.05
CA LEU A 85 6.75 0.06 2.52
C LEU A 85 7.80 -0.79 3.23
N ASP A 86 7.58 -0.98 4.53
CA ASP A 86 8.43 -1.78 5.39
C ASP A 86 7.91 -3.22 5.44
N ILE A 87 8.76 -4.15 5.02
CA ILE A 87 8.47 -5.58 4.94
C ILE A 87 9.29 -6.28 6.01
N ASP A 88 8.65 -6.58 7.12
CA ASP A 88 9.26 -7.31 8.23
C ASP A 88 8.69 -8.75 8.28
N PRO A 89 9.54 -9.78 8.49
CA PRO A 89 9.16 -11.18 8.70
C PRO A 89 8.10 -11.39 9.78
N LYS A 90 7.99 -10.47 10.75
CA LYS A 90 6.91 -10.48 11.76
C LYS A 90 5.52 -10.22 11.16
N HIS A 91 5.45 -9.71 9.93
CA HIS A 91 4.23 -9.36 9.21
C HIS A 91 3.92 -10.31 8.05
N ALA A 92 4.94 -10.81 7.34
CA ALA A 92 4.77 -11.81 6.29
C ALA A 92 6.08 -12.58 6.06
N ALA A 93 5.98 -13.84 5.63
CA ALA A 93 7.17 -14.57 5.14
C ALA A 93 7.79 -13.82 3.95
N PHE A 94 9.12 -13.71 3.92
CA PHE A 94 9.87 -12.92 2.94
C PHE A 94 9.46 -13.19 1.48
N GLU A 95 9.31 -14.46 1.11
CA GLU A 95 8.88 -14.88 -0.23
C GLU A 95 7.50 -14.33 -0.61
N LYS A 96 6.55 -14.35 0.33
CA LYS A 96 5.20 -13.82 0.15
C LYS A 96 5.23 -12.30 -0.02
N ALA A 97 6.05 -11.61 0.77
CA ALA A 97 6.16 -10.17 0.65
C ALA A 97 6.84 -9.72 -0.66
N ALA A 98 7.86 -10.44 -1.11
CA ALA A 98 8.47 -10.22 -2.42
C ALA A 98 7.46 -10.45 -3.56
N GLN A 99 6.62 -11.49 -3.47
CA GLN A 99 5.52 -11.72 -4.42
C GLN A 99 4.54 -10.54 -4.43
N ILE A 100 4.13 -10.04 -3.27
CA ILE A 100 3.20 -8.91 -3.17
C ILE A 100 3.81 -7.64 -3.79
N VAL A 101 5.07 -7.33 -3.48
CA VAL A 101 5.78 -6.19 -4.09
C VAL A 101 5.79 -6.28 -5.61
N ASN A 102 6.03 -7.48 -6.16
CA ASN A 102 6.02 -7.72 -7.60
C ASN A 102 4.62 -7.67 -8.23
N GLN A 103 3.56 -7.84 -7.44
CA GLN A 103 2.17 -7.73 -7.89
C GLN A 103 1.63 -6.30 -7.83
N LEU A 104 2.31 -5.39 -7.13
CA LEU A 104 1.94 -3.97 -7.19
C LEU A 104 2.17 -3.45 -8.61
N PRO A 105 1.24 -2.65 -9.17
CA PRO A 105 1.36 -2.16 -10.55
C PRO A 105 2.42 -1.06 -10.70
N ILE A 106 3.03 -0.63 -9.60
CA ILE A 106 4.19 0.25 -9.61
C ILE A 106 5.33 -0.55 -9.02
N SER A 107 6.43 -0.64 -9.74
CA SER A 107 7.66 -1.19 -9.19
C SER A 107 8.29 -0.20 -8.20
N PRO A 108 8.90 -0.68 -7.11
CA PRO A 108 9.65 0.21 -6.22
C PRO A 108 10.82 0.85 -6.98
N SER A 109 11.07 2.12 -6.71
CA SER A 109 12.25 2.85 -7.21
C SER A 109 13.55 2.31 -6.61
N ASN A 110 13.50 1.84 -5.37
CA ASN A 110 14.63 1.23 -4.67
C ASN A 110 14.12 0.22 -3.63
N ALA A 111 14.97 -0.76 -3.31
CA ALA A 111 14.78 -1.68 -2.20
C ALA A 111 16.09 -1.74 -1.39
N ILE A 112 15.98 -1.69 -0.06
CA ILE A 112 17.12 -1.75 0.86
C ILE A 112 16.82 -2.82 1.91
N SER A 113 17.70 -3.80 2.06
CA SER A 113 17.58 -4.77 3.14
C SER A 113 18.00 -4.15 4.46
N SER A 114 17.13 -4.21 5.47
CA SER A 114 17.38 -3.71 6.83
C SER A 114 18.00 -4.77 7.76
N GLY A 115 18.37 -5.93 7.21
CA GLY A 115 18.91 -7.08 7.94
C GLY A 115 17.83 -7.98 8.52
N ASN A 116 16.80 -7.39 9.11
CA ASN A 116 15.62 -8.13 9.57
C ASN A 116 14.47 -8.11 8.57
N GLY A 117 14.53 -7.33 7.50
CA GLY A 117 13.46 -7.22 6.51
C GLY A 117 13.92 -6.42 5.29
N ASP A 118 12.95 -6.00 4.47
CA ASP A 118 13.20 -5.17 3.30
C ASP A 118 12.40 -3.87 3.38
N HIS A 119 13.07 -2.75 3.11
CA HIS A 119 12.42 -1.46 2.93
C HIS A 119 12.32 -1.19 1.43
N THR A 120 11.10 -1.13 0.92
CA THR A 120 10.83 -0.79 -0.48
C THR A 120 10.36 0.66 -0.57
N TYR A 121 10.88 1.37 -1.57
CA TYR A 121 10.73 2.81 -1.71
C TYR A 121 10.07 3.12 -3.05
N TYR A 122 8.96 3.86 -3.02
CA TYR A 122 8.16 4.27 -4.16
C TYR A 122 8.23 5.79 -4.30
N LYS A 123 9.19 6.26 -5.10
CA LYS A 123 9.42 7.70 -5.31
C LYS A 123 8.36 8.32 -6.20
N PHE A 124 7.78 9.44 -5.77
CA PHE A 124 6.86 10.22 -6.61
C PHE A 124 7.60 10.85 -7.79
N ASN A 125 6.90 11.10 -8.90
CA ASN A 125 7.47 11.86 -10.02
C ASN A 125 7.82 13.29 -9.61
N GLU A 126 7.00 13.89 -8.74
CA GLU A 126 7.26 15.15 -8.07
C GLU A 126 7.02 14.96 -6.56
N PRO A 127 7.92 15.44 -5.68
CA PRO A 127 7.71 15.35 -4.24
C PRO A 127 6.42 16.02 -3.79
N PHE A 128 5.72 15.39 -2.86
CA PHE A 128 4.47 15.91 -2.34
C PHE A 128 4.77 17.00 -1.29
N ALA A 129 4.43 18.25 -1.61
CA ALA A 129 4.58 19.38 -0.70
C ALA A 129 3.53 19.34 0.42
N VAL A 130 3.98 19.52 1.65
CA VAL A 130 3.16 19.56 2.85
C VAL A 130 3.00 21.00 3.30
N ASN A 131 1.81 21.56 3.13
CA ASN A 131 1.53 22.96 3.49
C ASN A 131 0.65 23.09 4.73
N LYS A 132 -0.07 22.02 5.08
CA LYS A 132 -1.00 21.96 6.22
C LYS A 132 -1.10 20.56 6.81
N LEU A 133 -1.71 20.45 7.98
CA LEU A 133 -1.81 19.18 8.72
C LEU A 133 -2.60 18.11 7.96
N GLU A 134 -3.61 18.52 7.20
CA GLU A 134 -4.44 17.63 6.38
C GLU A 134 -3.63 16.92 5.30
N ASP A 135 -2.59 17.57 4.77
CA ASP A 135 -1.69 17.00 3.76
C ASP A 135 -0.87 15.84 4.38
N LEU A 136 -0.37 16.03 5.62
CA LEU A 136 0.30 14.96 6.38
C LEU A 136 -0.63 13.81 6.69
N GLN A 137 -1.88 14.10 7.07
CA GLN A 137 -2.87 13.06 7.33
C GLN A 137 -3.15 12.26 6.07
N PHE A 138 -3.33 12.93 4.92
CA PHE A 138 -3.51 12.28 3.63
C PHE A 138 -2.36 11.32 3.29
N ILE A 139 -1.10 11.76 3.40
CA ILE A 139 0.06 10.91 3.15
C ILE A 139 0.15 9.73 4.12
N LYS A 140 -0.16 9.94 5.40
CA LYS A 140 -0.18 8.85 6.39
C LYS A 140 -1.24 7.81 6.06
N GLU A 141 -2.43 8.22 5.66
CA GLU A 141 -3.48 7.29 5.24
C GLU A 141 -3.10 6.55 3.94
N LEU A 142 -2.44 7.23 3.01
CA LEU A 142 -1.90 6.60 1.80
C LEU A 142 -0.84 5.54 2.12
N SER A 143 0.09 5.86 3.03
CA SER A 143 1.10 4.92 3.53
C SER A 143 0.47 3.73 4.25
N LYS A 144 -0.56 3.94 5.08
CA LYS A 144 -1.29 2.85 5.74
C LYS A 144 -1.97 1.93 4.73
N LYS A 145 -2.59 2.49 3.70
CA LYS A 145 -3.21 1.70 2.62
C LYS A 145 -2.17 0.86 1.90
N LEU A 146 -0.99 1.43 1.59
CA LEU A 146 0.12 0.68 1.01
C LEU A 146 0.54 -0.52 1.89
N HIS A 147 0.69 -0.30 3.21
CA HIS A 147 1.00 -1.37 4.15
C HIS A 147 -0.16 -2.35 4.37
N SER A 148 -1.41 -1.96 4.11
CA SER A 148 -2.52 -2.90 4.19
C SER A 148 -2.40 -3.98 3.11
N PHE A 149 -1.85 -3.66 1.94
CA PHE A 149 -1.72 -4.61 0.81
C PHE A 149 -0.78 -5.77 1.11
N ILE A 150 0.26 -5.57 1.93
CA ILE A 150 1.16 -6.66 2.34
C ILE A 150 0.52 -7.62 3.36
N ASN A 151 -0.54 -7.18 4.04
CA ASN A 151 -1.22 -7.96 5.07
C ASN A 151 -2.46 -8.69 4.55
N VAL A 152 -2.92 -8.43 3.31
CA VAL A 152 -4.08 -9.15 2.75
C VAL A 152 -3.59 -10.44 2.10
N GLU A 153 -4.17 -11.57 2.52
CA GLU A 153 -3.83 -12.88 1.94
C GLU A 153 -4.26 -13.02 0.47
N HIS A 154 -5.17 -12.15 -0.01
CA HIS A 154 -5.65 -12.09 -1.38
C HIS A 154 -5.85 -10.64 -1.83
N MET A 155 -5.32 -10.29 -3.01
CA MET A 155 -5.52 -8.97 -3.61
C MET A 155 -6.95 -8.89 -4.18
N ASP A 156 -7.89 -8.28 -3.47
CA ASP A 156 -9.28 -8.13 -3.93
C ASP A 156 -9.50 -6.87 -4.79
N VAL A 157 -10.68 -6.74 -5.40
CA VAL A 157 -11.04 -5.61 -6.27
C VAL A 157 -10.94 -4.25 -5.55
N ARG A 158 -11.19 -4.21 -4.24
CA ARG A 158 -11.04 -3.00 -3.41
C ARG A 158 -9.57 -2.61 -3.22
N THR A 159 -8.71 -3.61 -3.14
CA THR A 159 -7.25 -3.46 -3.12
C THR A 159 -6.75 -2.84 -4.44
N LEU A 160 -7.21 -3.33 -5.58
CA LEU A 160 -6.90 -2.78 -6.90
C LEU A 160 -7.38 -1.33 -7.09
N GLY A 161 -8.58 -0.99 -6.61
CA GLY A 161 -9.09 0.39 -6.64
C GLY A 161 -8.27 1.37 -5.79
N ALA A 162 -7.82 0.93 -4.60
CA ALA A 162 -6.94 1.73 -3.74
C ALA A 162 -5.54 1.90 -4.36
N ILE A 163 -5.04 0.89 -5.06
CA ILE A 163 -3.82 0.93 -5.85
C ILE A 163 -3.93 1.89 -7.04
N LEU A 164 -5.06 1.92 -7.76
CA LEU A 164 -5.28 2.90 -8.83
C LEU A 164 -5.31 4.34 -8.31
N CYS A 165 -5.93 4.57 -7.15
CA CYS A 165 -5.85 5.86 -6.44
C CYS A 165 -4.40 6.21 -6.02
N PHE A 166 -3.61 5.20 -5.67
CA PHE A 166 -2.19 5.36 -5.36
C PHE A 166 -1.39 5.74 -6.61
N VAL A 167 -1.55 5.03 -7.73
CA VAL A 167 -0.93 5.34 -9.05
C VAL A 167 -1.30 6.74 -9.54
N ALA A 168 -2.57 7.12 -9.38
CA ALA A 168 -3.07 8.45 -9.68
C ALA A 168 -2.37 9.57 -8.88
N GLY A 169 -2.03 9.31 -7.62
CA GLY A 169 -1.29 10.26 -6.78
C GLY A 169 0.13 10.55 -7.26
N PHE A 170 0.76 9.61 -7.99
CA PHE A 170 2.12 9.75 -8.50
C PHE A 170 2.22 10.60 -9.78
N THR A 171 1.10 10.95 -10.43
CA THR A 171 1.10 11.54 -11.78
C THR A 171 0.73 13.03 -11.84
N GLY A 172 0.81 13.78 -10.73
CA GLY A 172 0.65 15.24 -10.75
C GLY A 172 -0.74 15.68 -11.24
N ILE A 173 -1.80 15.15 -10.62
CA ILE A 173 -3.14 15.17 -11.20
C ILE A 173 -4.04 16.28 -10.61
N SER A 174 -4.54 17.17 -11.46
CA SER A 174 -5.58 18.18 -11.13
C SER A 174 -6.93 17.57 -10.75
N GLN A 175 -7.76 18.30 -9.98
CA GLN A 175 -9.10 17.87 -9.53
C GLN A 175 -10.02 17.29 -10.63
N SER A 176 -9.93 17.82 -11.86
CA SER A 176 -10.69 17.34 -13.03
C SER A 176 -10.33 15.91 -13.45
N LYS A 177 -9.09 15.47 -13.19
CA LYS A 177 -8.61 14.15 -13.54
C LYS A 177 -8.81 13.13 -12.39
N LEU A 178 -9.02 13.56 -11.14
CA LEU A 178 -9.53 12.68 -10.07
C LEU A 178 -10.92 12.11 -10.43
N LYS A 179 -11.77 12.88 -11.11
CA LYS A 179 -13.04 12.39 -11.67
C LYS A 179 -12.84 11.36 -12.79
N PHE A 180 -11.76 11.50 -13.56
CA PHE A 180 -11.39 10.52 -14.59
C PHE A 180 -10.89 9.22 -13.96
N ILE A 181 -10.07 9.30 -12.90
CA ILE A 181 -9.64 8.12 -12.13
C ILE A 181 -10.82 7.43 -11.46
N ASP A 182 -11.77 8.17 -10.89
CA ASP A 182 -13.00 7.61 -10.33
C ASP A 182 -13.84 6.89 -11.41
N ALA A 183 -13.89 7.42 -12.64
CA ALA A 183 -14.55 6.79 -13.78
C ALA A 183 -13.78 5.56 -14.32
N VAL A 184 -12.44 5.58 -14.31
CA VAL A 184 -11.59 4.44 -14.72
C VAL A 184 -11.69 3.33 -13.68
N ILE A 185 -11.66 3.66 -12.39
CA ILE A 185 -11.87 2.70 -11.29
C ILE A 185 -13.24 2.04 -11.44
N LYS A 186 -14.32 2.80 -11.70
CA LYS A 186 -15.65 2.24 -11.94
C LYS A 186 -15.70 1.28 -13.14
N ASN A 187 -15.03 1.61 -14.24
CA ASN A 187 -15.00 0.74 -15.42
C ASN A 187 -14.11 -0.50 -15.22
N VAL A 188 -12.97 -0.37 -14.52
CA VAL A 188 -12.06 -1.49 -14.23
C VAL A 188 -12.71 -2.47 -13.24
N ILE A 189 -13.44 -1.97 -12.23
CA ILE A 189 -14.28 -2.80 -11.35
C ILE A 189 -15.30 -3.59 -12.18
N GLN A 190 -15.95 -2.93 -13.14
CA GLN A 190 -16.96 -3.57 -13.99
C GLN A 190 -16.36 -4.68 -14.89
N VAL A 191 -15.15 -4.48 -15.43
CA VAL A 191 -14.44 -5.49 -16.24
C VAL A 191 -13.97 -6.67 -15.40
N ILE A 192 -13.48 -6.42 -14.18
CA ILE A 192 -13.02 -7.50 -13.29
C ILE A 192 -14.20 -8.30 -12.72
N GLU A 193 -15.34 -7.66 -12.42
CA GLU A 193 -16.57 -8.36 -12.07
C GLU A 193 -17.06 -9.27 -13.22
N ILE A 194 -16.88 -8.83 -14.47
CA ILE A 194 -17.18 -9.65 -15.66
C ILE A 194 -16.22 -10.85 -15.76
N ASP A 195 -14.92 -10.65 -15.55
CA ASP A 195 -13.93 -11.74 -15.62
C ASP A 195 -14.07 -12.74 -14.46
N GLN A 196 -14.40 -12.27 -13.26
CA GLN A 196 -14.66 -13.13 -12.10
C GLN A 196 -15.97 -13.92 -12.28
N ALA A 197 -17.04 -13.28 -12.77
CA ALA A 197 -18.28 -13.96 -13.12
C ALA A 197 -18.08 -14.97 -14.27
N LYS A 198 -17.19 -14.67 -15.22
CA LYS A 198 -16.84 -15.58 -16.31
C LYS A 198 -16.05 -16.78 -15.81
N MET A 199 -15.09 -16.58 -14.90
CA MET A 199 -14.33 -17.67 -14.30
C MET A 199 -15.22 -18.57 -13.42
N GLU A 200 -16.14 -17.98 -12.64
CA GLU A 200 -17.14 -18.73 -11.88
C GLU A 200 -18.11 -19.50 -12.80
N ALA A 201 -18.52 -18.90 -13.92
CA ALA A 201 -19.33 -19.58 -14.93
C ALA A 201 -18.57 -20.72 -15.62
N GLU A 202 -17.29 -20.54 -15.94
CA GLU A 202 -16.44 -21.59 -16.51
C GLU A 202 -16.24 -22.74 -15.51
N MET A 203 -15.94 -22.45 -14.25
CA MET A 203 -15.85 -23.46 -13.19
C MET A 203 -17.18 -24.19 -12.95
N PHE A 204 -18.31 -23.47 -13.02
CA PHE A 204 -19.63 -24.08 -12.93
C PHE A 204 -19.91 -25.01 -14.11
N MET A 205 -19.60 -24.57 -15.34
CA MET A 205 -19.76 -25.38 -16.55
C MET A 205 -18.84 -26.60 -16.54
N GLU A 206 -17.62 -26.47 -16.04
CA GLU A 206 -16.67 -27.58 -15.90
C GLU A 206 -17.13 -28.57 -14.82
N ALA A 207 -17.70 -28.09 -13.71
CA ALA A 207 -18.33 -28.93 -12.69
C ALA A 207 -19.60 -29.63 -13.18
N CYS A 208 -20.38 -29.00 -14.08
CA CYS A 208 -21.51 -29.64 -14.76
C CYS A 208 -21.04 -30.73 -15.73
N ASN A 209 -20.02 -30.46 -16.55
CA ASN A 209 -19.48 -31.42 -17.51
C ASN A 209 -18.74 -32.58 -16.82
N ALA A 210 -18.09 -32.34 -15.68
CA ALA A 210 -17.49 -33.39 -14.85
C ALA A 210 -18.54 -34.31 -14.19
N LYS A 211 -19.80 -33.88 -14.15
CA LYS A 211 -20.93 -34.65 -13.61
C LYS A 211 -21.72 -35.42 -14.67
N ASP A 212 -21.31 -35.43 -15.94
CA ASP A 212 -21.91 -36.30 -16.98
C ASP A 212 -21.63 -37.82 -16.78
N GLY A 213 -21.12 -38.21 -15.60
CA GLY A 213 -21.20 -39.58 -15.09
C GLY A 213 -22.38 -39.86 -14.14
N PHE A 214 -23.21 -38.85 -13.82
CA PHE A 214 -24.40 -39.00 -12.97
C PHE A 214 -25.62 -38.42 -13.67
N ILE A 215 -26.45 -39.33 -14.21
CA ILE A 215 -27.83 -39.05 -14.60
C ILE A 215 -28.55 -38.55 -13.34
N TYR A 216 -28.74 -37.24 -13.24
CA TYR A 216 -29.65 -36.65 -12.25
C TYR A 216 -31.04 -36.57 -12.90
N GLU A 217 -31.91 -37.52 -12.56
CA GLU A 217 -33.35 -37.37 -12.78
C GLU A 217 -33.85 -36.19 -11.95
N HIS A 218 -34.15 -35.07 -12.62
CA HIS A 218 -34.84 -33.95 -11.99
C HIS A 218 -36.34 -34.11 -12.18
N ASN A 219 -36.95 -34.92 -11.31
CA ASN A 219 -38.37 -34.83 -11.00
C ASN A 219 -38.59 -33.77 -9.90
N ASN A 220 -39.38 -32.75 -10.24
CA ASN A 220 -40.17 -31.89 -9.36
C ASN A 220 -39.52 -31.32 -8.08
N CYS A 221 -38.98 -30.10 -8.16
CA CYS A 221 -38.92 -29.20 -7.00
C CYS A 221 -39.13 -27.72 -7.38
N TYR A 222 -40.19 -27.44 -8.14
CA TYR A 222 -40.65 -26.07 -8.41
C TYR A 222 -42.18 -25.91 -8.36
N ARG A 223 -42.89 -26.79 -7.64
CA ARG A 223 -44.36 -26.76 -7.60
C ARG A 223 -45.05 -26.75 -6.23
N GLU A 224 -44.32 -26.55 -5.13
CA GLU A 224 -44.96 -26.52 -3.79
C GLU A 224 -44.78 -25.24 -2.97
N ASN A 225 -44.17 -24.17 -3.50
CA ASN A 225 -44.13 -22.87 -2.81
C ASN A 225 -45.14 -21.85 -3.35
N ARG A 226 -46.30 -22.30 -3.84
CA ARG A 226 -47.40 -21.40 -4.24
C ARG A 226 -48.78 -21.80 -3.70
N LEU A 227 -48.81 -22.57 -2.60
CA LEU A 227 -50.03 -22.94 -1.87
C LEU A 227 -49.94 -22.75 -0.34
N MET A 228 -48.91 -22.09 0.19
CA MET A 228 -48.82 -21.78 1.64
C MET A 228 -49.02 -20.30 2.00
N GLU A 229 -49.54 -19.47 1.09
CA GLU A 229 -49.90 -18.06 1.37
C GLU A 229 -51.42 -17.78 1.34
N SER A 230 -52.27 -18.81 1.32
CA SER A 230 -53.75 -18.61 1.33
C SER A 230 -54.50 -19.08 2.57
N ASP A 231 -53.84 -19.65 3.58
CA ASP A 231 -54.52 -20.18 4.78
C ASP A 231 -54.20 -19.48 6.11
N GLU A 232 -53.32 -18.46 6.13
CA GLU A 232 -53.08 -17.67 7.35
C GLU A 232 -54.10 -16.53 7.59
N ASN A 233 -55.04 -16.27 6.67
CA ASN A 233 -56.07 -15.23 6.81
C ASN A 233 -57.47 -15.77 7.18
N LYS A 234 -57.59 -16.97 7.77
CA LYS A 234 -58.88 -17.55 8.21
C LYS A 234 -58.98 -17.94 9.69
N MET A 235 -58.01 -17.60 10.54
CA MET A 235 -58.06 -17.90 11.98
C MET A 235 -58.05 -16.65 12.88
N GLU A 236 -58.80 -15.62 12.51
CA GLU A 236 -59.00 -14.44 13.39
C GLU A 236 -60.44 -13.93 13.44
N ASN A 237 -61.45 -14.81 13.32
CA ASN A 237 -62.86 -14.42 13.48
C ASN A 237 -63.73 -15.46 14.20
N HIS A 238 -63.20 -16.12 15.23
CA HIS A 238 -64.02 -16.82 16.23
C HIS A 238 -63.36 -16.81 17.61
N LEU A 239 -63.34 -15.63 18.24
CA LEU A 239 -63.28 -15.45 19.69
C LEU A 239 -63.76 -14.02 20.04
N GLN A 240 -65.07 -13.79 19.84
CA GLN A 240 -65.92 -12.88 20.59
C GLN A 240 -67.34 -13.44 20.58
#